data_AF-F4MXM7-F1
#
_entry.id   AF-F4MXM7-F1
#
_cell.length_a   1.000
_cell.length_b   1.000
_cell.length_c   1.000
_cell.angle_alpha   90.00
_cell.angle_beta   90.00
_cell.angle_gamma   90.00
#
_symmetry.space_group_name_H-M   'P 1'
#
loop_
_entity.id
_entity.type
_entity.pdbx_description
1 polymer ?
#
loop_
_entity_poly.entity_id
_entity_poly.type
_entity_poly.pdbx_seq_one_letter_code
_entity_poly.pdbx_strand_id
1 'polypeptide(L)'
;MSSQFVSETLQAARGRWLHILPALGITVPDNGKHGACPKCGGSDRFRFDDQGGRGTWICSQCSHGDGLDLIRLVSGNGAFQAATEVAKALALPNAPQEAIKPARNEIPEERKKAMVAKAYHALLAHCSSGENSYLADKGLSGHSQSITQDVHKTGGMDFPAGSCCYR
;
A
#
# COMPACT_ATOMS: atom_id res chain seq x y z
N MET A 1 13.50 -7.12 -9.43
CA MET A 1 14.38 -6.84 -8.27
C MET A 1 13.90 -7.51 -6.99
N SER A 2 12.58 -7.64 -6.74
CA SER A 2 12.07 -8.25 -5.50
C SER A 2 12.25 -9.77 -5.39
N SER A 3 12.28 -10.53 -6.49
CA SER A 3 12.43 -12.00 -6.45
C SER A 3 13.84 -12.44 -6.03
N GLN A 4 14.86 -11.71 -6.46
CA GLN A 4 16.26 -12.03 -6.16
C GLN A 4 16.56 -11.83 -4.67
N PHE A 5 16.08 -10.74 -4.07
CA PHE A 5 16.19 -10.49 -2.63
C PHE A 5 15.54 -11.60 -1.79
N VAL A 6 14.33 -12.04 -2.18
CA VAL A 6 13.64 -13.14 -1.48
C VAL A 6 14.47 -14.43 -1.57
N SER A 7 15.00 -14.77 -2.75
CA SER A 7 15.83 -15.96 -2.95
C SER A 7 17.12 -15.93 -2.13
N GLU A 8 17.83 -14.80 -2.11
CA GLU A 8 19.06 -14.62 -1.33
C GLU A 8 18.79 -14.72 0.18
N THR A 9 17.70 -14.11 0.64
CA THR A 9 17.28 -14.19 2.05
C THR A 9 16.92 -15.62 2.44
N LEU A 10 16.17 -16.32 1.59
CA LEU A 10 15.84 -17.73 1.81
C LEU A 10 17.09 -18.60 1.86
N GLN A 11 18.08 -18.34 1.01
CA GLN A 11 19.36 -19.05 1.03
C GLN A 11 20.15 -18.79 2.31
N ALA A 12 20.19 -17.54 2.79
CA ALA A 12 20.84 -17.18 4.04
C ALA A 12 20.13 -17.75 5.28
N ALA A 13 18.81 -17.93 5.21
CA ALA A 13 18.00 -18.51 6.26
C ALA A 13 18.13 -20.03 6.38
N ARG A 14 18.76 -20.71 5.40
CA ARG A 14 18.82 -22.18 5.39
C ARG A 14 19.53 -22.73 6.63
N GLY A 15 18.89 -23.70 7.28
CA GLY A 15 19.38 -24.34 8.51
C GLY A 15 19.34 -23.45 9.75
N ARG A 16 18.72 -22.26 9.67
CA ARG A 16 18.61 -21.31 10.79
C ARG A 16 17.17 -21.02 11.20
N TRP A 17 16.19 -21.71 10.62
CA TRP A 17 14.77 -21.46 10.83
C TRP A 17 14.31 -21.62 12.29
N LEU A 18 14.87 -22.58 13.03
CA LEU A 18 14.61 -22.75 14.46
C LEU A 18 15.06 -21.54 15.32
N HIS A 19 15.99 -20.72 14.83
CA HIS A 19 16.40 -19.47 15.49
C HIS A 19 15.62 -18.26 14.98
N ILE A 20 15.34 -18.22 13.68
CA ILE A 20 14.63 -17.09 13.03
C ILE A 20 13.18 -17.03 13.50
N LEU A 21 12.47 -18.16 13.54
CA LEU A 21 11.04 -18.19 13.85
C LEU A 21 10.73 -17.66 15.25
N PRO A 22 11.44 -18.08 16.33
CA PRO A 22 11.25 -17.51 17.65
C PRO A 22 11.61 -16.02 17.74
N ALA A 23 12.61 -15.57 16.99
CA ALA A 23 12.98 -14.14 16.94
C ALA A 23 11.85 -13.27 16.35
N LEU A 24 11.00 -13.86 15.51
CA LEU A 24 9.80 -13.24 14.96
C LEU A 24 8.55 -13.50 15.82
N GLY A 25 8.69 -14.08 17.01
CA GLY A 25 7.58 -14.41 17.91
C GLY A 25 6.79 -15.66 17.52
N ILE A 26 7.31 -16.48 16.60
CA ILE A 26 6.68 -17.73 16.16
C ILE A 26 7.33 -18.91 16.89
N THR A 27 6.60 -19.45 17.86
CA THR A 27 7.04 -20.66 18.57
C THR A 27 6.73 -21.90 17.74
N VAL A 28 7.76 -22.67 17.40
CA VAL A 28 7.64 -23.97 16.74
C VAL A 28 8.23 -25.08 17.63
N PRO A 29 7.69 -26.31 17.58
CA PRO A 29 8.28 -27.46 18.24
C PRO A 29 9.64 -27.81 17.62
N ASP A 30 10.44 -28.60 18.36
CA ASP A 30 11.69 -29.15 17.83
C ASP A 30 11.46 -29.97 16.57
N ASN A 31 12.51 -30.09 15.75
CA ASN A 31 12.46 -30.81 14.48
C ASN A 31 11.90 -32.24 14.65
N GLY A 32 10.87 -32.57 13.87
CA GLY A 32 10.17 -33.86 13.87
C GLY A 32 9.14 -34.05 14.99
N LYS A 33 8.95 -33.09 15.90
CA LYS A 33 7.93 -33.18 16.97
C LYS A 33 6.61 -32.54 16.55
N HIS A 34 5.52 -33.10 17.06
CA HIS A 34 4.19 -32.53 16.93
C HIS A 34 3.98 -31.46 18.00
N GLY A 35 3.26 -30.39 17.64
CA GLY A 35 2.97 -29.30 18.55
C GLY A 35 1.76 -28.45 18.13
N ALA A 36 1.56 -27.36 18.87
CA ALA A 36 0.53 -26.37 18.59
C ALA A 36 0.83 -25.61 17.28
N CYS A 37 -0.20 -25.39 16.46
CA CYS A 37 -0.04 -24.57 15.25
C CYS A 37 -0.01 -23.08 15.62
N PRO A 38 0.98 -22.30 15.16
CA PRO A 38 1.03 -20.86 15.45
C PRO A 38 -0.10 -20.06 14.79
N LYS A 39 -0.79 -20.62 13.77
CA LYS A 39 -1.92 -19.96 13.10
C LYS A 39 -3.28 -20.36 13.67
N CYS A 40 -3.54 -21.66 13.82
CA CYS A 40 -4.86 -22.19 14.22
C CYS A 40 -4.89 -22.80 15.62
N GLY A 41 -3.78 -22.79 16.36
CA GLY A 41 -3.67 -23.40 17.68
C GLY A 41 -3.71 -24.93 17.67
N GLY A 42 -4.18 -25.52 18.77
CA GLY A 42 -4.22 -26.98 18.99
C GLY A 42 -3.01 -27.51 19.77
N SER A 43 -2.89 -28.84 19.89
CA SER A 43 -1.82 -29.49 20.66
C SER A 43 -0.85 -30.35 19.82
N ASP A 44 -1.30 -30.95 18.71
CA ASP A 44 -0.53 -31.94 17.95
C ASP A 44 -0.55 -31.78 16.42
N ARG A 45 -1.31 -30.81 15.89
CA ARG A 45 -1.63 -30.73 14.46
C ARG A 45 -0.52 -30.17 13.59
N PHE A 46 0.47 -29.53 14.20
CA PHE A 46 1.59 -28.89 13.52
C PHE A 46 2.86 -29.70 13.71
N ARG A 47 3.61 -29.88 12.63
CA ARG A 47 4.92 -30.53 12.64
C ARG A 47 5.92 -29.70 11.85
N PHE A 48 7.10 -29.52 12.42
CA PHE A 48 8.22 -28.85 11.76
C PHE A 48 9.25 -29.90 11.34
N ASP A 49 9.49 -30.05 10.04
CA ASP A 49 10.32 -31.14 9.48
C ASP A 49 11.69 -30.65 8.96
N ASP A 50 11.87 -29.33 8.81
CA ASP A 50 13.10 -28.67 8.30
C ASP A 50 13.83 -29.38 7.15
N GLN A 51 13.08 -29.95 6.20
CA GLN A 51 13.63 -30.77 5.14
C GLN A 51 14.53 -29.93 4.23
N GLY A 52 15.81 -30.34 4.15
CA GLY A 52 16.83 -29.63 3.38
C GLY A 52 17.19 -28.24 3.93
N GLY A 53 16.91 -28.00 5.22
CA GLY A 53 17.19 -26.75 5.92
C GLY A 53 16.31 -25.59 5.48
N ARG A 54 15.16 -25.84 4.82
CA ARG A 54 14.27 -24.79 4.30
C ARG A 54 13.19 -24.35 5.28
N GLY A 55 13.15 -24.96 6.46
CA GLY A 55 12.13 -24.70 7.47
C GLY A 55 10.78 -25.25 7.07
N THR A 56 10.75 -26.40 6.37
CA THR A 56 9.50 -27.01 5.92
C THR A 56 8.63 -27.41 7.10
N TRP A 57 7.34 -27.18 6.98
CA TRP A 57 6.37 -27.49 8.02
C TRP A 57 5.08 -28.00 7.41
N ILE A 58 4.31 -28.74 8.21
CA ILE A 58 3.03 -29.29 7.82
C ILE A 58 2.04 -29.05 8.96
N CYS A 59 0.86 -28.56 8.61
CA CYS A 59 -0.30 -28.53 9.48
C CYS A 59 -1.46 -29.27 8.81
N SER A 60 -2.13 -30.16 9.55
CA SER A 60 -3.26 -30.95 9.03
C SER A 60 -4.50 -30.12 8.65
N GLN A 61 -4.61 -28.88 9.15
CA GLN A 61 -5.77 -28.00 8.87
C GLN A 61 -5.43 -26.75 8.06
N CYS A 62 -4.25 -26.16 8.26
CA CYS A 62 -3.92 -24.92 7.56
C CYS A 62 -3.39 -25.21 6.15
N SER A 63 -2.22 -25.82 6.07
CA SER A 63 -1.51 -26.16 4.83
C SER A 63 -0.13 -26.73 5.19
N HIS A 64 0.73 -26.86 4.19
CA HIS A 64 2.16 -27.12 4.30
C HIS A 64 2.92 -26.03 3.54
N GLY A 65 4.21 -25.85 3.83
CA GLY A 65 5.04 -24.87 3.12
C GLY A 65 6.46 -24.80 3.65
N ASP A 66 7.21 -23.82 3.14
CA ASP A 66 8.56 -23.47 3.61
C ASP A 66 8.49 -22.48 4.79
N GLY A 67 9.64 -22.19 5.43
CA GLY A 67 9.69 -21.30 6.60
C GLY A 67 9.18 -19.89 6.32
N LEU A 68 9.36 -19.37 5.09
CA LEU A 68 8.81 -18.09 4.68
C LEU A 68 7.28 -18.12 4.54
N ASP A 69 6.72 -19.22 4.05
CA ASP A 69 5.27 -19.38 3.96
C ASP A 69 4.62 -19.49 5.34
N LEU A 70 5.34 -20.02 6.35
CA LEU A 70 4.86 -19.99 7.73
C LEU A 70 4.70 -18.56 8.23
N ILE A 71 5.71 -17.71 8.00
CA ILE A 71 5.70 -16.30 8.42
C ILE A 71 4.57 -15.55 7.72
N ARG A 72 4.40 -15.77 6.41
CA ARG A 72 3.28 -15.20 5.64
C ARG A 72 1.93 -15.65 6.20
N LEU A 73 1.80 -16.92 6.58
CA LEU A 73 0.57 -17.45 7.14
C LEU A 73 0.23 -16.80 8.49
N VAL A 74 1.23 -16.65 9.38
CA VAL A 74 1.04 -16.07 10.71
C VAL A 74 0.80 -14.57 10.64
N SER A 75 1.70 -13.82 10.00
CA SER A 75 1.66 -12.35 9.94
C SER A 75 0.61 -11.81 8.94
N GLY A 76 0.22 -12.59 7.93
CA GLY A 76 -0.66 -12.14 6.84
C GLY A 76 0.02 -11.23 5.80
N ASN A 77 1.34 -11.03 5.94
CA ASN A 77 2.14 -10.14 5.10
C ASN A 77 2.49 -10.79 3.74
N GLY A 78 2.79 -9.94 2.75
CA GLY A 78 3.29 -10.39 1.45
C GLY A 78 4.69 -11.01 1.53
N ALA A 79 5.07 -11.81 0.52
CA ALA A 79 6.36 -12.52 0.49
C ALA A 79 7.59 -11.60 0.66
N PHE A 80 7.56 -10.40 0.10
CA PHE A 80 8.64 -9.43 0.22
C PHE A 80 8.79 -8.89 1.65
N GLN A 81 7.68 -8.61 2.34
CA GLN A 81 7.68 -8.11 3.71
C GLN A 81 8.16 -9.21 4.68
N ALA A 82 7.64 -10.43 4.52
CA ALA A 82 8.11 -11.58 5.29
C ALA A 82 9.61 -11.84 5.08
N ALA A 83 10.12 -11.73 3.84
CA ALA A 83 11.55 -11.87 3.58
C ALA A 83 12.36 -10.72 4.22
N THR A 84 11.81 -9.50 4.24
CA THR A 84 12.44 -8.37 4.92
C THR A 84 12.55 -8.61 6.43
N GLU A 85 11.51 -9.15 7.06
CA GLU A 85 11.53 -9.53 8.49
C GLU A 85 12.59 -10.60 8.78
N VAL A 86 12.69 -11.63 7.93
CA VAL A 86 13.74 -12.67 8.04
C VAL A 86 15.14 -12.07 7.86
N ALA A 87 15.33 -11.20 6.88
CA ALA A 87 16.62 -10.55 6.62
C ALA A 87 17.06 -9.67 7.81
N LYS A 88 16.11 -8.98 8.46
CA LYS A 88 16.36 -8.23 9.69
C LYS A 88 16.72 -9.14 10.86
N ALA A 89 16.00 -10.25 11.06
CA ALA A 89 16.33 -11.23 12.10
C ALA A 89 17.72 -11.87 11.90
N LEU A 90 18.18 -11.96 10.65
CA LEU A 90 19.51 -12.44 10.28
C LEU A 90 20.57 -11.33 10.20
N ALA A 91 20.21 -10.07 10.46
CA ALA A 91 21.08 -8.89 10.33
C ALA A 91 21.83 -8.83 8.98
N LEU A 92 21.14 -9.15 7.87
CA LEU A 92 21.75 -9.12 6.54
C LEU A 92 22.02 -7.67 6.09
N PRO A 93 23.18 -7.39 5.46
CA PRO A 93 23.55 -6.02 5.05
C PRO A 93 22.64 -5.44 3.97
N ASN A 94 22.00 -6.30 3.17
CA ASN A 94 21.09 -5.91 2.08
C ASN A 94 19.61 -5.93 2.51
N ALA A 95 19.31 -6.06 3.80
CA ALA A 95 17.93 -5.98 4.27
C ALA A 95 17.35 -4.61 3.87
N PRO A 96 16.20 -4.56 3.17
CA PRO A 96 15.52 -3.32 2.89
C PRO A 96 15.29 -2.62 4.22
N GLN A 97 15.98 -1.50 4.42
CA GLN A 97 15.60 -0.60 5.48
C GLN A 97 14.16 -0.21 5.19
N GLU A 98 13.30 -0.25 6.20
CA GLU A 98 11.98 0.32 6.07
C GLU A 98 12.20 1.72 5.55
N ALA A 99 11.85 1.94 4.28
CA ALA A 99 11.78 3.28 3.74
C ALA A 99 10.86 3.99 4.72
N ILE A 100 11.43 4.91 5.49
CA ILE A 100 10.70 5.83 6.32
C ILE A 100 9.69 6.40 5.34
N LYS A 101 8.45 5.92 5.38
CA LYS A 101 7.38 6.51 4.58
C LYS A 101 7.46 7.96 5.02
N PRO A 102 7.80 8.93 4.15
CA PRO A 102 7.80 10.30 4.59
C PRO A 102 6.43 10.48 5.21
N ALA A 103 6.40 10.84 6.50
CA ALA A 103 5.16 11.10 7.19
C ALA A 103 4.36 11.95 6.22
N ARG A 104 3.22 11.42 5.75
CA ARG A 104 2.35 12.19 4.87
C ARG A 104 2.06 13.42 5.67
N ASN A 105 2.72 14.53 5.34
CA ASN A 105 2.47 15.81 5.99
C ASN A 105 1.07 16.15 5.53
N GLU A 106 0.08 15.67 6.27
CA GLU A 106 -1.30 16.03 6.05
C GLU A 106 -1.35 17.53 6.20
N ILE A 107 -1.50 18.20 5.05
CA ILE A 107 -1.65 19.65 5.03
C ILE A 107 -2.83 19.95 5.97
N PRO A 108 -2.66 20.81 7.00
CA PRO A 108 -3.75 21.12 7.92
C PRO A 108 -5.00 21.52 7.14
N GLU A 109 -6.18 21.08 7.59
CA GLU A 109 -7.45 21.32 6.87
C GLU A 109 -7.67 22.80 6.55
N GLU A 110 -7.28 23.69 7.46
CA GLU A 110 -7.35 25.15 7.23
C GLU A 110 -6.49 25.60 6.05
N ARG A 111 -5.32 25.00 5.86
CA ARG A 111 -4.45 25.31 4.72
C ARG A 111 -5.00 24.72 3.42
N LYS A 112 -5.70 23.58 3.45
CA LYS A 112 -6.45 23.06 2.29
C LYS A 112 -7.61 23.98 1.92
N LYS A 113 -8.44 24.38 2.89
CA LYS A 113 -9.55 25.33 2.68
C LYS A 113 -9.06 26.66 2.10
N ALA A 114 -7.98 27.22 2.66
CA ALA A 114 -7.38 28.46 2.17
C ALA A 114 -6.88 28.34 0.72
N MET A 115 -6.29 27.20 0.36
CA MET A 115 -5.84 26.94 -1.00
C MET A 115 -7.01 26.85 -1.99
N VAL A 116 -8.09 26.15 -1.62
CA VAL A 116 -9.30 26.04 -2.44
C VAL A 116 -9.98 27.41 -2.59
N ALA A 117 -10.12 28.17 -1.50
CA ALA A 117 -10.70 29.51 -1.54
C ALA A 117 -9.90 30.45 -2.46
N LYS A 118 -8.56 30.42 -2.37
CA LYS A 118 -7.69 31.20 -3.25
C LYS A 118 -7.86 30.81 -4.72
N ALA A 119 -7.91 29.52 -5.03
CA ALA A 119 -8.12 29.04 -6.38
C ALA A 119 -9.49 29.46 -6.94
N TYR A 120 -10.55 29.38 -6.12
CA TYR A 120 -11.89 29.81 -6.48
C TYR A 120 -11.97 31.32 -6.76
N HIS A 121 -11.38 32.16 -5.91
CA HIS A 121 -11.34 33.60 -6.15
C HIS A 121 -10.53 33.98 -7.40
N ALA A 122 -9.42 33.29 -7.65
CA ALA A 122 -8.64 33.48 -8.87
C ALA A 122 -9.44 33.11 -10.12
N LEU A 123 -10.26 32.04 -10.07
CA LEU A 123 -11.15 31.67 -11.16
C LEU A 123 -12.22 32.75 -11.39
N LEU A 124 -12.91 33.19 -10.35
CA LEU A 124 -13.96 34.22 -10.46
C LEU A 124 -13.45 35.54 -11.05
N ALA A 125 -12.19 35.91 -10.78
CA ALA A 125 -11.59 37.12 -11.34
C ALA A 125 -11.50 37.10 -12.88
N HIS A 126 -11.50 35.92 -13.50
CA HIS A 126 -11.49 35.73 -14.96
C HIS A 126 -12.88 35.42 -15.53
N CYS A 127 -13.93 35.51 -14.70
CA CYS A 127 -15.30 35.32 -15.13
C CYS A 127 -15.99 36.69 -15.27
N SER A 128 -16.72 36.89 -16.36
CA SER A 128 -17.55 38.09 -16.57
C SER A 128 -18.98 37.72 -16.89
N SER A 129 -19.89 38.66 -16.69
CA SER A 129 -21.29 38.49 -17.09
C SER A 129 -21.40 38.48 -18.62
N GLY A 130 -21.94 37.42 -19.19
CA GLY A 130 -22.15 37.27 -20.62
C GLY A 130 -23.20 36.19 -20.94
N GLU A 131 -23.56 36.06 -22.21
CA GLU A 131 -24.44 34.99 -22.66
C GLU A 131 -23.63 33.73 -22.99
N ASN A 132 -24.10 32.57 -22.55
CA ASN A 132 -23.50 31.30 -22.89
C ASN A 132 -23.90 30.89 -24.32
N SER A 133 -22.93 30.59 -25.19
CA SER A 133 -23.18 30.20 -26.59
C SER A 133 -24.05 28.96 -26.72
N TYR A 134 -23.86 27.96 -25.87
CA TYR A 134 -24.69 26.74 -25.88
C TYR A 134 -26.16 27.04 -25.57
N LEU A 135 -26.44 27.97 -24.64
CA LEU A 135 -27.82 28.35 -24.32
C LEU A 135 -28.44 29.19 -25.44
N ALA A 136 -27.68 30.11 -26.02
CA ALA A 136 -28.10 30.90 -27.18
C ALA A 136 -28.48 29.99 -28.37
N ASP A 137 -27.65 28.99 -28.68
CA ASP A 137 -27.88 28.01 -29.76
C ASP A 137 -29.11 27.13 -29.51
N LYS A 138 -29.53 26.98 -28.25
CA LYS A 138 -30.75 26.26 -27.86
C LYS A 138 -32.00 27.15 -27.84
N GLY A 139 -31.89 28.40 -28.27
CA GLY A 139 -33.00 29.36 -28.27
C GLY A 139 -33.32 29.94 -26.89
N LEU A 140 -32.44 29.76 -25.91
CA LEU A 140 -32.54 30.28 -24.54
C LEU A 140 -31.68 31.54 -24.38
N SER A 141 -31.84 32.51 -25.28
CA SER A 141 -31.16 33.81 -25.23
C SER A 141 -31.79 34.75 -24.19
N GLY A 142 -31.05 35.76 -23.73
CA GLY A 142 -31.50 36.71 -22.71
C GLY A 142 -31.14 36.34 -21.27
N HIS A 143 -30.43 35.24 -21.04
CA HIS A 143 -29.94 34.83 -19.73
C HIS A 143 -28.45 35.16 -19.57
N SER A 144 -28.14 36.20 -18.80
CA SER A 144 -26.76 36.53 -18.43
C SER A 144 -26.23 35.58 -17.34
N GLN A 145 -25.09 34.95 -17.60
CA GLN A 145 -24.39 34.08 -16.66
C GLN A 145 -22.94 34.54 -16.49
N SER A 146 -22.30 34.13 -15.39
CA SER A 146 -20.86 34.31 -15.24
C SER A 146 -20.16 33.30 -16.12
N ILE A 147 -19.43 33.75 -17.14
CA ILE A 147 -18.70 32.91 -18.09
C ILE A 147 -17.20 33.23 -18.05
N THR A 148 -16.35 32.23 -18.28
CA THR A 148 -14.89 32.43 -18.39
C THR A 148 -14.54 33.26 -19.61
N GLN A 149 -13.63 34.21 -19.48
CA GLN A 149 -13.12 34.99 -20.61
C GLN A 149 -12.05 34.24 -21.40
N ASP A 150 -11.23 33.46 -20.71
CA ASP A 150 -10.11 32.69 -21.26
C ASP A 150 -10.27 31.19 -21.05
N VAL A 151 -9.40 30.41 -21.70
CA VAL A 151 -9.30 28.96 -21.46
C VAL A 151 -8.78 28.71 -20.04
N HIS A 152 -9.55 27.98 -19.23
CA HIS A 152 -9.17 27.61 -17.87
C HIS A 152 -8.73 26.14 -17.81
N LYS A 153 -7.59 25.86 -17.20
CA LYS A 153 -7.05 24.50 -17.05
C LYS A 153 -7.07 24.08 -15.59
N THR A 154 -7.82 23.04 -15.25
CA THR A 154 -7.86 22.50 -13.88
C THR A 154 -8.20 21.01 -13.87
N GLY A 155 -7.64 20.25 -12.93
CA GLY A 155 -7.93 18.81 -12.80
C GLY A 155 -7.58 17.97 -14.04
N GLY A 156 -6.68 18.43 -14.90
CA GLY A 156 -6.33 17.76 -16.16
C GLY A 156 -7.35 17.97 -17.28
N MET A 157 -8.34 18.86 -17.09
CA MET A 157 -9.32 19.25 -18.10
C MET A 157 -9.10 20.70 -18.54
N ASP A 158 -9.39 20.93 -19.82
CA ASP A 158 -9.36 22.25 -20.44
C ASP A 158 -10.80 22.74 -20.64
N PHE A 159 -11.11 23.89 -20.06
CA PHE A 159 -12.40 24.56 -20.18
C PHE A 159 -12.25 25.72 -21.15
N PRO A 160 -12.94 25.73 -22.31
CA PRO A 160 -12.83 26.82 -23.27
C PRO A 160 -13.41 28.13 -22.72
N ALA A 161 -13.06 29.25 -23.36
CA ALA A 161 -13.71 30.53 -23.11
C ALA A 161 -15.23 30.41 -23.34
N GLY A 162 -16.02 31.10 -22.52
CA GLY A 162 -17.49 31.00 -22.50
C GLY A 162 -18.04 29.88 -21.61
N SER A 163 -17.20 29.15 -20.89
CA SER A 163 -17.66 28.12 -19.93
C SER A 163 -18.32 28.78 -18.71
N CYS A 164 -19.41 28.21 -18.21
CA CYS A 164 -20.10 28.77 -17.05
C CYS A 164 -19.30 28.61 -15.76
N CYS A 165 -19.11 29.72 -15.06
CA CYS A 165 -18.61 29.78 -13.69
C CYS A 165 -19.81 29.82 -12.73
N TYR A 166 -20.05 28.73 -12.00
CA TYR A 166 -21.05 28.74 -10.94
C TYR A 166 -20.47 29.35 -9.67
N ARG A 167 -21.21 30.29 -9.09
CA ARG A 167 -20.87 30.94 -7.83
C ARG A 167 -21.32 30.10 -6.65
#